data_AF-U2QX28-F1
#
_entry.id   AF-U2QX28-F1
#
_cell.length_a   1.000
_cell.length_b   1.000
_cell.length_c   1.000
_cell.angle_alpha   90.00
_cell.angle_beta   90.00
_cell.angle_gamma   90.00
#
_symmetry.space_group_name_H-M   'P 1'
#
loop_
_entity.id
_entity.type
_entity.pdbx_description
1 polymer ?
#
loop_
_entity_poly.entity_id
_entity_poly.type
_entity_poly.pdbx_seq_one_letter_code
_entity_poly.pdbx_strand_id
1 'polypeptide(L)'
;ATVTAGALGFQSVSDTLNFDETLTGSTETIAPVSQPDVSVSDTRGGQNSWTVKAALTGMSTNFPGTLIYQPGDGSSVSLNNQAATIDTGKAASSATDVSDDWSQTWTGASSKGLFLKVPGSSTSGNYNGQINWELDDTPS
;
A
#
# COMPACT_ATOMS: atom_id res chain seq x y z
N ALA A 1 20.35 25.95 -24.37
CA ALA A 1 19.12 25.52 -23.68
C ALA A 1 19.55 24.67 -22.51
N THR A 2 19.15 25.03 -21.28
CA THR A 2 19.39 24.18 -20.11
C THR A 2 18.41 23.01 -20.21
N VAL A 3 18.91 21.79 -20.32
CA VAL A 3 18.06 20.59 -20.21
C VAL A 3 17.76 20.41 -18.74
N THR A 4 16.51 20.64 -18.32
CA THR A 4 16.08 20.21 -16.99
C THR A 4 16.03 18.67 -17.01
N ALA A 5 16.90 18.02 -16.24
CA ALA A 5 16.79 16.58 -16.03
C ALA A 5 15.49 16.31 -15.26
N GLY A 6 14.64 15.41 -15.77
CA GLY A 6 13.47 14.96 -15.03
C GLY A 6 13.88 14.13 -13.80
N ALA A 7 12.94 13.94 -12.87
CA ALA A 7 13.15 13.22 -11.61
C ALA A 7 12.05 12.20 -11.36
N LEU A 8 12.38 11.17 -10.57
CA LEU A 8 11.46 10.19 -10.00
C LEU A 8 11.37 10.41 -8.49
N GLY A 9 10.16 10.41 -7.95
CA GLY A 9 9.93 10.50 -6.51
C GLY A 9 8.47 10.29 -6.14
N PHE A 10 8.22 10.08 -4.85
CA PHE A 10 6.86 10.21 -4.33
C PHE A 10 6.46 11.68 -4.35
N GLN A 11 5.29 11.98 -4.93
CA GLN A 11 4.64 13.27 -4.78
C GLN A 11 3.98 13.37 -3.39
N SER A 12 3.35 12.28 -2.96
CA SER A 12 2.80 12.10 -1.62
C SER A 12 2.91 10.63 -1.22
N VAL A 13 3.11 10.40 0.08
CA VAL A 13 3.12 9.05 0.66
C VAL A 13 2.68 9.13 2.12
N SER A 14 1.79 8.22 2.52
CA SER A 14 1.35 8.07 3.91
C SER A 14 1.84 6.74 4.49
N ASP A 15 2.57 6.82 5.59
CA ASP A 15 3.28 5.66 6.17
C ASP A 15 2.51 4.99 7.30
N THR A 16 1.43 5.62 7.79
CA THR A 16 0.68 5.15 8.96
C THR A 16 -0.63 4.51 8.53
N LEU A 17 -0.88 3.30 9.02
CA LEU A 17 -2.17 2.64 8.95
C LEU A 17 -2.80 2.57 10.33
N ASN A 18 -4.06 2.98 10.41
CA ASN A 18 -4.87 2.84 11.60
C ASN A 18 -6.05 1.91 11.30
N PHE A 19 -6.33 0.98 12.20
CA PHE A 19 -7.47 0.09 12.16
C PHE A 19 -8.29 0.31 13.42
N ASP A 20 -9.55 0.67 13.23
CA ASP A 20 -10.51 0.95 14.31
C ASP A 20 -11.76 0.09 14.07
N GLU A 21 -11.63 -1.20 14.37
CA GLU A 21 -12.73 -2.14 14.24
C GLU A 21 -12.80 -3.06 15.45
N THR A 22 -14.02 -3.35 15.90
CA THR A 22 -14.24 -4.25 17.04
C THR A 22 -14.13 -5.68 16.54
N LEU A 23 -13.01 -6.33 16.86
CA LEU A 23 -12.83 -7.71 16.44
C LEU A 23 -13.86 -8.63 17.09
N THR A 24 -14.45 -9.50 16.28
CA THR A 24 -15.62 -10.31 16.64
C THR A 24 -15.25 -11.66 17.25
N GLY A 25 -13.97 -12.00 17.29
CA GLY A 25 -13.50 -13.36 17.62
C GLY A 25 -13.71 -14.36 16.47
N SER A 26 -13.99 -13.87 15.26
CA SER A 26 -14.01 -14.65 14.02
C SER A 26 -12.90 -14.19 13.08
N THR A 27 -12.53 -15.04 12.13
CA THR A 27 -11.58 -14.62 11.10
C THR A 27 -12.25 -13.58 10.20
N GLU A 28 -11.63 -12.42 10.08
CA GLU A 28 -12.16 -11.29 9.33
C GLU A 28 -11.04 -10.55 8.60
N THR A 29 -11.40 -9.84 7.53
CA THR A 29 -10.49 -8.93 6.82
C THR A 29 -11.09 -7.54 6.91
N ILE A 30 -10.30 -6.61 7.41
CA ILE A 30 -10.74 -5.25 7.72
C ILE A 30 -9.94 -4.23 6.91
N ALA A 31 -10.60 -3.14 6.52
CA ALA A 31 -9.93 -2.01 5.90
C ALA A 31 -9.34 -1.09 6.97
N PRO A 32 -8.26 -0.35 6.67
CA PRO A 32 -7.83 0.74 7.55
C PRO A 32 -8.92 1.83 7.60
N VAL A 33 -8.89 2.66 8.65
CA VAL A 33 -9.75 3.84 8.81
C VAL A 33 -9.69 4.74 7.56
N SER A 34 -8.51 4.81 6.95
CA SER A 34 -8.27 5.41 5.65
C SER A 34 -7.17 4.63 4.95
N GLN A 35 -7.37 4.34 3.66
CA GLN A 35 -6.26 3.88 2.81
C GLN A 35 -5.14 4.93 2.79
N PRO A 36 -3.86 4.53 2.70
CA PRO A 36 -2.77 5.49 2.60
C PRO A 36 -2.79 6.14 1.22
N ASP A 37 -2.46 7.42 1.19
CA ASP A 37 -2.18 8.17 -0.04
C ASP A 37 -0.81 7.76 -0.57
N VAL A 38 -0.75 7.32 -1.83
CA VAL A 38 0.49 6.96 -2.53
C VAL A 38 0.45 7.55 -3.93
N SER A 39 1.26 8.58 -4.18
CA SER A 39 1.35 9.22 -5.48
C SER A 39 2.79 9.30 -5.96
N VAL A 40 3.03 8.95 -7.23
CA VAL A 40 4.36 8.95 -7.86
C VAL A 40 4.44 10.07 -8.90
N SER A 41 5.50 10.88 -8.81
CA SER A 41 5.87 11.83 -9.86
C SER A 41 7.09 11.31 -10.61
N ASP A 42 6.94 11.07 -11.91
CA ASP A 42 8.04 10.71 -12.80
C ASP A 42 8.06 11.60 -14.04
N THR A 43 8.92 12.61 -14.00
CA THR A 43 9.08 13.62 -15.06
C THR A 43 10.25 13.33 -16.00
N ARG A 44 10.90 12.15 -15.87
CA ARG A 44 12.09 11.78 -16.68
C ARG A 44 11.78 11.60 -18.16
N GLY A 45 10.48 11.47 -18.51
CA GLY A 45 10.01 11.26 -19.88
C GLY A 45 10.42 9.89 -20.45
N GLY A 46 10.00 9.58 -21.68
CA GLY A 46 10.36 8.34 -22.37
C GLY A 46 9.63 7.08 -21.89
N GLN A 47 10.27 5.91 -22.04
CA GLN A 47 9.77 4.60 -21.57
C GLN A 47 10.29 4.22 -20.17
N ASN A 48 10.80 5.21 -19.41
CA ASN A 48 11.28 4.96 -18.05
C ASN A 48 10.14 4.40 -17.20
N SER A 49 10.46 3.35 -16.46
CA SER A 49 9.50 2.66 -15.61
C SER A 49 9.86 2.89 -14.15
N TRP A 50 8.87 2.66 -13.30
CA TRP A 50 9.04 2.71 -11.86
C TRP A 50 8.26 1.56 -11.21
N THR A 51 8.66 1.21 -9.99
CA THR A 51 7.97 0.20 -9.19
C THR A 51 7.83 0.69 -7.76
N VAL A 52 6.59 0.72 -7.26
CA VAL A 52 6.30 0.99 -5.85
C VAL A 52 6.29 -0.34 -5.10
N LYS A 53 7.03 -0.39 -4.01
CA LYS A 53 7.01 -1.51 -3.06
C LYS A 53 6.64 -1.01 -1.67
N ALA A 54 6.05 -1.89 -0.89
CA ALA A 54 5.74 -1.66 0.51
C ALA A 54 6.26 -2.80 1.38
N ALA A 55 6.88 -2.43 2.50
CA ALA A 55 7.22 -3.34 3.58
C ALA A 55 6.56 -2.84 4.87
N LEU A 56 6.09 -3.76 5.69
CA LEU A 56 5.65 -3.45 7.04
C LEU A 56 6.87 -3.37 7.96
N THR A 57 7.07 -2.22 8.59
CA THR A 57 8.25 -1.97 9.44
C THR A 57 7.96 -1.91 10.93
N GLY A 58 6.71 -1.71 11.31
CA GLY A 58 6.32 -1.68 12.71
C GLY A 58 4.84 -1.96 12.89
N MET A 59 4.49 -2.62 13.99
CA MET A 59 3.10 -2.79 14.43
C MET A 59 2.99 -2.65 15.93
N SER A 60 1.79 -2.30 16.39
CA SER A 60 1.47 -2.34 17.82
C SER A 60 1.80 -3.72 18.41
N THR A 61 2.26 -3.75 19.67
CA THR A 61 2.86 -4.93 20.35
C THR A 61 1.95 -6.16 20.44
N ASN A 62 0.66 -6.05 20.12
CA ASN A 62 -0.32 -7.14 20.15
C ASN A 62 -1.01 -7.33 18.80
N PHE A 63 -0.37 -6.93 17.70
CA PHE A 63 -0.95 -7.04 16.36
C PHE A 63 -1.26 -8.51 16.01
N PRO A 64 -2.53 -8.88 15.84
CA PRO A 64 -2.89 -10.28 15.83
C PRO A 64 -3.06 -10.83 14.41
N GLY A 65 -2.85 -10.01 13.38
CA GLY A 65 -3.16 -10.33 11.99
C GLY A 65 -1.98 -10.34 11.03
N THR A 66 -2.31 -10.30 9.75
CA THR A 66 -1.37 -10.14 8.64
C THR A 66 -1.86 -8.98 7.79
N LEU A 67 -1.00 -7.97 7.57
CA LEU A 67 -1.27 -6.93 6.59
C LEU A 67 -1.14 -7.54 5.20
N ILE A 68 -2.12 -7.32 4.34
CA ILE A 68 -2.13 -7.79 2.96
C ILE A 68 -2.34 -6.62 2.01
N TYR A 69 -1.73 -6.72 0.84
CA TYR A 69 -2.11 -5.95 -0.34
C TYR A 69 -2.91 -6.85 -1.29
N GLN A 70 -4.03 -6.32 -1.80
CA GLN A 70 -4.84 -6.97 -2.81
C GLN A 70 -4.96 -6.06 -4.03
N PRO A 71 -4.59 -6.51 -5.25
CA PRO A 71 -4.64 -5.67 -6.45
C PRO A 71 -6.04 -5.62 -7.10
N GLY A 72 -7.04 -6.31 -6.53
CA GLY A 72 -8.43 -6.34 -7.03
C GLY A 72 -8.76 -7.51 -7.96
N ASP A 73 -7.84 -8.44 -8.17
CA ASP A 73 -8.00 -9.66 -8.99
C ASP A 73 -8.32 -10.93 -8.19
N GLY A 74 -8.50 -10.80 -6.87
CA GLY A 74 -8.71 -11.89 -5.93
C GLY A 74 -7.44 -12.56 -5.41
N SER A 75 -6.27 -12.22 -5.93
CA SER A 75 -4.98 -12.58 -5.33
C SER A 75 -4.65 -11.65 -4.15
N SER A 76 -3.78 -12.06 -3.24
CA SER A 76 -3.26 -11.15 -2.22
C SER A 76 -1.82 -11.47 -1.88
N VAL A 77 -1.06 -10.44 -1.53
CA VAL A 77 0.32 -10.55 -1.08
C VAL A 77 0.40 -10.09 0.36
N SER A 78 1.02 -10.90 1.22
CA SER A 78 1.24 -10.53 2.61
C SER A 78 2.40 -9.55 2.71
N LEU A 79 2.18 -8.42 3.37
CA LEU A 79 3.21 -7.45 3.70
C LEU A 79 3.81 -7.80 5.07
N ASN A 80 5.11 -7.98 5.10
CA ASN A 80 5.91 -8.23 6.30
C ASN A 80 7.17 -7.36 6.22
N ASN A 81 8.24 -7.74 6.91
CA ASN A 81 9.51 -7.00 6.87
C ASN A 81 10.26 -7.08 5.53
N GLN A 82 9.73 -7.80 4.54
CA GLN A 82 10.20 -7.81 3.16
C GLN A 82 9.28 -6.99 2.27
N ALA A 83 9.88 -6.13 1.44
CA ALA A 83 9.16 -5.29 0.51
C ALA A 83 8.47 -6.14 -0.58
N ALA A 84 7.18 -5.91 -0.77
CA ALA A 84 6.40 -6.51 -1.85
C ALA A 84 5.99 -5.44 -2.86
N THR A 85 5.90 -5.83 -4.13
CA THR A 85 5.41 -4.96 -5.20
C THR A 85 3.94 -4.61 -4.99
N ILE A 86 3.64 -3.32 -5.04
CA ILE A 86 2.29 -2.77 -4.93
C ILE A 86 1.79 -2.35 -6.30
N ASP A 87 2.60 -1.59 -7.04
CA ASP A 87 2.24 -1.15 -8.38
C ASP A 87 3.47 -0.85 -9.23
N THR A 88 3.26 -0.77 -10.53
CA THR A 88 4.26 -0.39 -11.52
C THR A 88 3.67 0.62 -12.48
N GLY A 89 4.49 1.55 -12.95
CA GLY A 89 4.05 2.49 -13.96
C GLY A 89 5.19 3.05 -14.78
N LYS A 90 4.87 4.09 -15.54
CA LYS A 90 5.78 4.75 -16.48
C LYS A 90 5.81 6.25 -16.22
N ALA A 91 6.87 6.89 -16.73
CA ALA A 91 6.96 8.34 -16.76
C ALA A 91 5.72 8.97 -17.42
N ALA A 92 5.19 10.02 -16.79
CA ALA A 92 3.99 10.70 -17.22
C ALA A 92 4.11 12.23 -17.00
N SER A 93 3.32 13.01 -17.72
CA SER A 93 3.33 14.48 -17.58
C SER A 93 2.71 14.98 -16.27
N SER A 94 1.97 14.11 -15.59
CA SER A 94 1.34 14.35 -14.30
C SER A 94 1.67 13.19 -13.37
N ALA A 95 1.55 13.41 -12.06
CA ALA A 95 1.69 12.32 -11.10
C ALA A 95 0.63 11.25 -11.32
N THR A 96 1.02 10.02 -11.02
CA THR A 96 0.15 8.85 -10.97
C THR A 96 -0.24 8.64 -9.51
N ASP A 97 -1.53 8.69 -9.22
CA ASP A 97 -2.07 8.25 -7.93
C ASP A 97 -2.24 6.73 -7.99
N VAL A 98 -1.46 6.03 -7.17
CA VAL A 98 -1.44 4.56 -7.08
C VAL A 98 -2.62 4.05 -6.22
N SER A 99 -3.15 4.93 -5.38
CA SER A 99 -4.17 4.65 -4.37
C SER A 99 -5.58 5.10 -4.77
N ASP A 100 -5.75 5.70 -5.95
CA ASP A 100 -6.99 6.37 -6.37
C ASP A 100 -8.21 5.43 -6.41
N ASP A 101 -7.99 4.16 -6.72
CA ASP A 101 -9.01 3.12 -6.83
C ASP A 101 -9.02 2.14 -5.63
N TRP A 102 -8.29 2.45 -4.55
CA TRP A 102 -8.26 1.60 -3.37
C TRP A 102 -9.57 1.68 -2.57
N SER A 103 -10.09 0.51 -2.22
CA SER A 103 -11.35 0.35 -1.53
C SER A 103 -11.22 0.75 -0.06
N GLN A 104 -12.10 1.64 0.40
CA GLN A 104 -12.19 2.03 1.82
C GLN A 104 -12.87 0.96 2.69
N THR A 105 -13.44 -0.07 2.08
CA THR A 105 -14.05 -1.21 2.78
C THR A 105 -13.61 -2.51 2.14
N TRP A 106 -13.59 -3.58 2.93
CA TRP A 106 -13.41 -4.93 2.43
C TRP A 106 -14.76 -5.50 1.99
N THR A 107 -14.85 -5.87 0.71
CA THR A 107 -16.03 -6.50 0.08
C THR A 107 -15.71 -7.85 -0.54
N GLY A 108 -14.48 -8.36 -0.36
CA GLY A 108 -14.04 -9.65 -0.83
C GLY A 108 -12.95 -9.54 -1.90
N ALA A 109 -12.93 -10.50 -2.83
CA ALA A 109 -11.86 -10.68 -3.82
C ALA A 109 -11.67 -9.49 -4.78
N SER A 110 -12.69 -8.64 -4.96
CA SER A 110 -12.60 -7.46 -5.84
C SER A 110 -12.11 -6.20 -5.14
N SER A 111 -11.93 -6.21 -3.81
CA SER A 111 -11.40 -5.06 -3.10
C SER A 111 -9.96 -4.82 -3.49
N LYS A 112 -9.58 -3.57 -3.76
CA LYS A 112 -8.19 -3.19 -4.06
C LYS A 112 -7.61 -2.37 -2.91
N GLY A 113 -6.33 -2.53 -2.61
CA GLY A 113 -5.62 -1.75 -1.59
C GLY A 113 -5.10 -2.59 -0.43
N LEU A 114 -4.89 -1.94 0.71
CA LEU A 114 -4.34 -2.57 1.90
C LEU A 114 -5.43 -2.97 2.88
N PHE A 115 -5.30 -4.18 3.43
CA PHE A 115 -6.26 -4.73 4.38
C PHE A 115 -5.54 -5.52 5.47
N LEU A 116 -6.15 -5.57 6.64
CA LEU A 116 -5.68 -6.38 7.75
C LEU A 116 -6.51 -7.66 7.84
N LYS A 117 -5.87 -8.79 7.61
CA LYS A 117 -6.46 -10.12 7.84
C LYS A 117 -6.23 -10.55 9.28
N VAL A 118 -7.31 -10.68 10.04
CA VAL A 118 -7.31 -11.01 11.47
C VAL A 118 -7.81 -12.45 11.67
N PRO A 119 -7.09 -13.32 12.39
CA PRO A 119 -7.58 -14.65 12.76
C PRO A 119 -8.60 -14.57 13.91
N GLY A 120 -9.56 -15.50 13.97
CA GLY A 120 -10.61 -15.48 14.99
C GLY A 120 -10.17 -15.60 16.45
N SER A 121 -8.92 -15.98 16.74
CA SER A 121 -8.39 -16.00 18.11
C SER A 121 -7.89 -14.63 18.61
N SER A 122 -8.08 -13.58 17.82
CA SER A 122 -7.54 -12.24 18.10
C SER A 122 -8.29 -11.54 19.22
N THR A 123 -7.55 -10.83 20.08
CA THR A 123 -8.13 -9.96 21.12
C THR A 123 -8.78 -8.76 20.45
N SER A 124 -9.91 -8.25 20.93
CA SER A 124 -10.48 -7.01 20.40
C SER A 124 -9.64 -5.79 20.80
N GLY A 125 -9.49 -4.82 19.90
CA GLY A 125 -8.76 -3.58 20.17
C GLY A 125 -8.40 -2.80 18.91
N ASN A 126 -7.76 -1.65 19.11
CA ASN A 126 -7.32 -0.78 18.03
C ASN A 126 -5.88 -1.12 17.65
N TYR A 127 -5.62 -1.20 16.35
CA TYR A 127 -4.32 -1.59 15.82
C TYR A 127 -3.76 -0.50 14.93
N ASN A 128 -2.46 -0.30 15.00
CA ASN A 128 -1.73 0.54 14.07
C ASN A 128 -0.53 -0.21 13.50
N GLY A 129 -0.16 0.20 12.30
CA GLY A 129 1.01 -0.29 11.59
C GLY A 129 1.75 0.87 10.91
N GLN A 130 3.04 0.67 10.72
CA GLN A 130 3.90 1.53 9.90
C GLN A 130 4.34 0.78 8.66
N ILE A 131 4.24 1.45 7.52
CA ILE A 131 4.71 1.00 6.22
C ILE A 131 5.94 1.80 5.86
N ASN A 132 6.94 1.11 5.33
CA ASN A 132 8.01 1.72 4.56
C ASN A 132 7.70 1.55 3.08
N TRP A 133 7.68 2.67 2.36
CA TRP A 133 7.50 2.70 0.92
C TRP A 133 8.84 2.85 0.22
N GLU A 134 9.04 2.04 -0.81
CA GLU A 134 10.22 2.08 -1.65
C GLU A 134 9.78 2.38 -3.08
N LEU A 135 10.55 3.23 -3.77
CA LEU A 135 10.32 3.58 -5.15
C LEU A 135 11.58 3.24 -5.94
N ASP A 136 11.48 2.18 -6.72
CA ASP A 136 12.58 1.72 -7.56
C ASP A 136 12.51 2.37 -8.93
N ASP A 137 13.65 2.90 -9.36
CA ASP A 137 13.93 3.24 -10.75
C ASP A 137 14.21 1.95 -11.52
N THR A 138 13.21 1.44 -12.25
CA THR A 138 13.35 0.21 -13.01
C THR A 138 13.72 0.51 -14.47
N PRO A 139 14.88 0.02 -14.97
CA PRO A 139 15.23 0.21 -16.36
C PRO A 139 14.25 -0.57 -17.26
N SER A 140 13.91 0.06 -18.39
CA SER A 140 13.08 -0.52 -19.46
C SER A 140 13.76 -1.68 -20.17
#